data_AF-A0A9D7UIC5-F1
#
_entry.id   AF-A0A9D7UIC5-F1
#
_cell.length_a   1.000
_cell.length_b   1.000
_cell.length_c   1.000
_cell.angle_alpha   90.00
_cell.angle_beta   90.00
_cell.angle_gamma   90.00
#
_symmetry.space_group_name_H-M   'P 1'
#
loop_
_entity.id
_entity.type
_entity.pdbx_description
1 polymer ?
#
loop_
_entity_poly.entity_id
_entity_poly.type
_entity_poly.pdbx_seq_one_letter_code
_entity_poly.pdbx_strand_id
1 'polypeptide(L)' 'MHYPHKTSRTKRKRSIGFRARMKTKNGRKLLNRKRRFGRSLNVADEKI' A
#
# COMPACT_ATOMS: atom_id res chain seq x y z
N MET A 1 24.41 8.23 2.62
CA MET A 1 23.20 8.15 1.76
C MET A 1 23.03 9.47 1.03
N HIS A 2 23.03 9.47 -0.31
CA HIS A 2 23.00 10.71 -1.10
C HIS A 2 21.65 11.45 -1.06
N TYR A 3 20.54 10.78 -0.69
CA TYR A 3 19.28 11.45 -0.33
C TYR A 3 18.56 10.69 0.79
N PRO A 4 18.26 11.32 1.94
CA PRO A 4 17.52 10.66 3.01
C PRO A 4 16.06 10.40 2.58
N HIS A 5 15.61 9.16 2.71
CA HIS A 5 14.21 8.83 2.48
C HIS A 5 13.34 9.40 3.61
N LYS A 6 12.45 10.34 3.26
CA LYS A 6 11.49 10.89 4.22
C LYS A 6 10.43 9.84 4.60
N THR A 7 10.33 9.51 5.89
CA THR A 7 9.44 8.44 6.43
C THR A 7 8.04 8.95 6.83
N SER A 8 7.37 9.71 5.95
CA SER A 8 6.02 10.19 6.25
C SER A 8 4.99 9.04 6.21
N ARG A 9 4.51 8.62 7.39
CA ARG A 9 3.46 7.60 7.56
C ARG A 9 2.14 8.04 6.90
N THR A 10 1.79 9.31 7.03
CA THR A 10 0.60 9.90 6.38
C THR A 10 0.69 9.82 4.86
N LYS A 11 1.83 10.19 4.27
CA LYS A 11 2.06 10.07 2.82
C LYS A 11 1.95 8.62 2.37
N ARG A 12 2.53 7.69 3.12
CA ARG A 12 2.48 6.24 2.83
C ARG A 12 1.05 5.71 2.81
N LYS A 13 0.22 6.04 3.81
CA LYS A 13 -1.19 5.62 3.85
C LYS A 13 -1.99 6.18 2.67
N ARG A 14 -1.81 7.47 2.36
CA ARG A 14 -2.51 8.13 1.25
C ARG A 14 -2.13 7.58 -0.12
N SER A 15 -0.86 7.22 -0.33
CA SER A 15 -0.38 6.75 -1.64
C SER A 15 -0.58 5.26 -1.87
N ILE A 16 -0.31 4.42 -0.87
CA ILE A 16 -0.26 2.96 -1.04
C ILE A 16 -1.17 2.17 -0.09
N GLY A 17 -1.96 2.83 0.75
CA GLY A 17 -2.93 2.17 1.65
C GLY A 17 -4.08 1.49 0.91
N PHE A 18 -4.83 0.64 1.63
CA PHE A 18 -5.87 -0.20 1.01
C PHE A 18 -6.95 0.62 0.31
N ARG A 19 -7.42 1.70 0.95
CA ARG A 19 -8.42 2.60 0.34
C ARG A 19 -7.94 3.22 -0.96
N ALA A 20 -6.67 3.62 -1.03
CA ALA A 20 -6.07 4.14 -2.26
C ALA A 20 -6.02 3.09 -3.38
N ARG A 21 -5.72 1.83 -3.02
CA ARG A 21 -5.74 0.70 -3.98
C ARG A 21 -7.15 0.37 -4.45
N MET A 22 -8.15 0.42 -3.57
CA MET A 22 -9.54 0.14 -3.92
C MET A 22 -10.15 1.19 -4.86
N LYS A 23 -9.68 2.44 -4.80
CA LYS A 23 -10.18 3.54 -5.65
C LYS A 23 -10.01 3.26 -7.15
N THR A 24 -8.92 2.61 -7.57
CA THR A 24 -8.58 2.43 -9.00
C THR A 24 -8.79 0.98 -9.46
N LYS A 25 -9.13 0.80 -10.74
CA LYS A 25 -9.27 -0.55 -11.34
C LYS A 25 -7.97 -1.36 -11.23
N ASN A 26 -6.84 -0.74 -11.50
CA ASN A 26 -5.52 -1.39 -11.43
C ASN A 26 -5.11 -1.73 -10.00
N GLY A 27 -5.45 -0.87 -9.03
CA GLY A 27 -5.22 -1.16 -7.61
C GLY A 27 -6.01 -2.37 -7.13
N ARG A 28 -7.29 -2.50 -7.54
CA ARG A 28 -8.10 -3.69 -7.26
C ARG A 28 -7.49 -4.96 -7.87
N LYS A 29 -7.01 -4.91 -9.12
CA LYS A 29 -6.29 -6.03 -9.76
C LYS A 29 -5.04 -6.44 -8.98
N LEU A 30 -4.26 -5.48 -8.49
CA LEU A 30 -3.07 -5.75 -7.69
C LEU A 30 -3.42 -6.46 -6.38
N LEU A 31 -4.46 -6.01 -5.67
CA LEU A 31 -4.93 -6.67 -4.45
C LEU A 31 -5.39 -8.10 -4.70
N ASN A 32 -6.15 -8.34 -5.78
CA ASN A 32 -6.60 -9.69 -6.14
C ASN A 32 -5.43 -10.63 -6.45
N ARG A 33 -4.39 -10.14 -7.13
CA ARG A 33 -3.15 -10.91 -7.33
C ARG A 33 -2.48 -11.26 -6.01
N LYS A 34 -2.35 -10.31 -5.09
CA LYS A 34 -1.78 -10.59 -3.76
C LYS A 34 -2.61 -11.63 -2.99
N ARG A 35 -3.94 -11.53 -3.03
CA ARG A 35 -4.86 -12.52 -2.44
C ARG A 35 -4.62 -13.91 -3.01
N ARG A 36 -4.52 -14.04 -4.33
CA ARG A 36 -4.24 -15.32 -5.01
C ARG A 36 -2.95 -15.98 -4.53
N PHE A 37 -1.93 -15.19 -4.22
CA PHE A 37 -0.65 -15.66 -3.67
C PHE A 37 -0.62 -15.77 -2.13
N GLY A 38 -1.73 -15.47 -1.43
CA GLY A 38 -1.77 -15.47 0.04
C GLY A 38 -0.94 -14.34 0.69
N ARG A 39 -0.60 -13.28 -0.04
CA ARG A 39 0.23 -12.17 0.47
C ARG A 39 -0.57 -11.14 1.25
N SER A 40 0.05 -10.54 2.26
CA SER A 40 -0.56 -9.45 3.02
C SER A 40 -0.89 -8.23 2.12
N LEU A 41 -2.10 -7.71 2.31
CA LEU A 41 -2.64 -6.65 1.47
C LEU A 41 -2.24 -5.26 1.97
N ASN A 42 -2.11 -5.10 3.29
CA ASN A 42 -2.27 -3.80 3.93
C ASN A 42 -1.12 -3.36 4.87
N VAL A 43 0.12 -3.57 4.42
CA VAL A 43 1.37 -3.18 5.09
C VAL A 43 1.48 -1.66 5.38
N ALA A 44 0.58 -0.84 4.86
CA ALA A 44 0.56 0.61 5.12
C ALA A 44 -0.47 1.02 6.17
N ASP A 45 -1.53 0.24 6.41
CA ASP A 45 -2.57 0.53 7.40
C ASP A 45 -2.40 -0.24 8.72
N GLU A 46 -1.50 -1.25 8.77
CA GLU A 46 -1.16 -1.93 10.02
C GLU A 46 -0.75 -0.90 11.09
N LYS A 47 -1.42 -0.98 12.25
CA LYS A 47 -1.03 -0.21 13.43
C LYS A 47 0.23 -0.88 13.98
N ILE A 48 1.30 -0.09 14.12
CA ILE A 48 2.43 -0.46 14.98
C ILE A 48 1.91 -0.37 16.41
#